data_AF-A0A841ZSC1-F1
#
_entry.id   AF-A0A841ZSC1-F1
#
_cell.length_a   1.000
_cell.length_b   1.000
_cell.length_c   1.000
_cell.angle_alpha   90.00
_cell.angle_beta   90.00
_cell.angle_gamma   90.00
#
_symmetry.space_group_name_H-M   'P 1'
#
loop_
_entity.id
_entity.type
_entity.pdbx_description
1 polymer ?
#
loop_
_entity_poly.entity_id
_entity_poly.type
_entity_poly.pdbx_seq_one_letter_code
_entity_poly.pdbx_strand_id
1 'polypeptide(L)'
;MKKQVEKIIFGIIYGFSAIFFLGFIVNIVHGFILHMHETDSWRAVLRILASPVTDPAIFQVHVGNNIWSMFLAIIISYVLPTFFCVSTYFLKQDYLETHENSRFLH
;
A
#
# COMPACT_ATOMS: atom_id res chain seq x y z
N MET A 1 5.70 22.21 19.55
CA MET A 1 6.53 21.91 18.36
C MET A 1 6.55 20.43 18.00
N LYS A 2 6.96 19.51 18.90
CA LYS A 2 7.08 18.07 18.59
C LYS A 2 5.83 17.43 17.95
N LYS A 3 4.64 17.67 18.54
CA LYS A 3 3.36 17.18 18.01
C LYS A 3 2.99 17.71 16.62
N GLN A 4 3.43 18.92 16.25
CA GLN A 4 3.16 19.45 14.92
C GLN A 4 4.08 18.83 13.87
N VAL A 5 5.35 18.60 14.23
CA VAL A 5 6.31 17.90 13.38
C VAL A 5 5.85 16.47 13.10
N GLU A 6 5.37 15.75 14.12
CA GLU A 6 4.82 14.39 13.97
C GLU A 6 3.65 14.33 12.98
N LYS A 7 2.73 15.31 13.04
CA LYS A 7 1.60 15.40 12.10
C LYS A 7 2.06 15.66 10.66
N ILE A 8 3.06 16.51 10.47
CA ILE A 8 3.60 16.81 9.14
C ILE A 8 4.28 15.55 8.55
N ILE A 9 5.12 14.88 9.34
CA ILE A 9 5.79 13.64 8.93
C ILE A 9 4.76 12.57 8.56
N PHE A 10 3.73 12.39 9.41
CA PHE A 10 2.64 11.46 9.12
C PHE A 10 1.93 11.82 7.81
N GLY A 11 1.57 13.09 7.60
CA GLY A 11 0.89 13.54 6.38
C GLY A 11 1.72 13.28 5.12
N ILE A 12 3.03 13.51 5.17
CA ILE A 12 3.94 13.23 4.05
C ILE A 12 3.98 11.72 3.76
N ILE A 13 4.24 10.89 4.78
CA ILE A 13 4.32 9.43 4.62
C ILE A 13 2.99 8.86 4.12
N TYR A 14 1.87 9.34 4.67
CA TYR A 14 0.53 8.95 4.25
C TYR A 14 0.26 9.31 2.78
N GLY A 15 0.64 10.52 2.36
CA GLY A 15 0.51 10.97 0.98
C GLY A 15 1.30 10.10 -0.01
N PHE A 16 2.57 9.80 0.31
CA PHE A 16 3.36 8.86 -0.50
C PHE A 16 2.77 7.46 -0.51
N SER A 17 2.28 6.98 0.63
CA SER A 17 1.68 5.64 0.76
C SER A 17 0.42 5.48 -0.11
N ALA A 18 -0.35 6.55 -0.30
CA ALA A 18 -1.50 6.56 -1.20
C ALA A 18 -1.10 6.30 -2.67
N ILE A 19 0.01 6.90 -3.12
CA ILE A 19 0.53 6.72 -4.48
C ILE A 19 0.97 5.26 -4.67
N PHE A 20 1.69 4.71 -3.69
CA PHE A 20 2.11 3.31 -3.73
C PHE A 20 0.93 2.34 -3.66
N PHE A 21 -0.14 2.67 -2.93
CA PHE A 21 -1.37 1.89 -2.91
C PHE A 21 -2.04 1.81 -4.29
N LEU A 22 -2.11 2.92 -5.03
CA LEU A 22 -2.60 2.90 -6.41
C LEU A 22 -1.73 2.03 -7.31
N GLY A 23 -0.40 2.12 -7.17
CA GLY A 23 0.52 1.28 -7.92
C GLY A 23 0.37 -0.21 -7.60
N PHE A 24 0.14 -0.54 -6.33
CA PHE A 24 -0.15 -1.90 -5.88
C PHE A 24 -1.40 -2.46 -6.54
N ILE A 25 -2.51 -1.71 -6.60
CA ILE A 25 -3.74 -2.15 -7.26
C ILE A 25 -3.46 -2.48 -8.73
N VAL A 26 -2.79 -1.59 -9.45
CA VAL A 26 -2.49 -1.81 -10.88
C VAL A 26 -1.60 -3.04 -11.07
N ASN A 27 -0.57 -3.23 -10.22
CA ASN A 27 0.30 -4.40 -10.29
C ASN A 27 -0.46 -5.72 -10.01
N ILE A 28 -1.40 -5.73 -9.06
CA ILE A 28 -2.25 -6.89 -8.79
C ILE A 28 -3.18 -7.18 -9.98
N VAL A 29 -3.80 -6.14 -10.56
CA VAL A 29 -4.66 -6.30 -11.74
C VAL A 29 -3.86 -6.80 -12.95
N HIS A 30 -2.66 -6.27 -13.16
CA HIS A 30 -1.75 -6.73 -14.21
C HIS A 30 -1.36 -8.20 -14.00
N GLY A 31 -0.95 -8.57 -12.79
CA GLY A 31 -0.66 -9.96 -12.43
C GLY A 31 -1.85 -10.87 -12.66
N PHE A 32 -3.06 -10.44 -12.31
CA PHE A 32 -4.30 -11.15 -12.55
C PHE A 32 -4.53 -11.40 -14.04
N ILE A 33 -4.42 -10.38 -14.89
CA ILE A 33 -4.61 -10.52 -16.34
C ILE A 33 -3.60 -11.50 -16.95
N LEU A 34 -2.35 -11.48 -16.49
CA LEU A 34 -1.31 -12.37 -17.00
C LEU A 34 -1.50 -13.83 -16.59
N HIS A 35 -1.91 -14.07 -15.33
CA HIS A 35 -1.92 -15.41 -14.75
C HIS A 35 -3.32 -16.04 -14.63
N MET A 36 -4.39 -15.31 -14.94
CA MET A 36 -5.78 -15.83 -14.86
C MET A 36 -6.06 -17.00 -15.82
N HIS A 37 -5.28 -17.11 -16.90
CA HIS A 37 -5.41 -18.18 -17.87
C HIS A 37 -4.63 -19.45 -17.49
N GLU A 38 -3.86 -19.42 -16.40
CA GLU A 38 -3.10 -20.56 -15.93
C GLU A 38 -4.03 -21.56 -15.21
N THR A 39 -3.97 -22.83 -15.60
CA THR A 39 -4.78 -23.92 -15.02
C THR A 39 -4.35 -24.33 -13.60
N ASP A 40 -3.24 -23.80 -13.08
CA ASP A 40 -2.73 -24.09 -11.74
C ASP A 40 -3.42 -23.19 -10.68
N SER A 41 -4.68 -23.48 -10.33
CA SER A 41 -5.57 -22.57 -9.57
C SER A 41 -4.92 -21.86 -8.37
N TRP A 42 -4.28 -22.56 -7.44
CA TRP A 42 -3.69 -21.92 -6.24
C TRP A 42 -2.32 -21.30 -6.47
N ARG A 43 -1.53 -21.85 -7.42
CA ARG A 43 -0.21 -21.31 -7.75
C ARG A 43 -0.33 -20.02 -8.55
N ALA A 44 -1.33 -19.92 -9.42
CA ALA A 44 -1.70 -18.70 -10.12
C ALA A 44 -1.98 -17.57 -9.12
N VAL A 45 -2.74 -17.84 -8.05
CA VAL A 45 -2.98 -16.85 -6.98
C VAL A 45 -1.68 -16.39 -6.33
N LEU A 46 -0.76 -17.31 -6.00
CA LEU A 46 0.53 -16.93 -5.43
C LEU A 46 1.40 -16.12 -6.40
N ARG A 47 1.34 -16.40 -7.71
CA ARG A 47 2.05 -15.60 -8.74
C ARG A 47 1.44 -14.21 -8.89
N ILE A 48 0.11 -14.10 -8.83
CA ILE A 48 -0.59 -12.80 -8.84
C ILE A 48 -0.16 -11.98 -7.63
N LEU A 49 -0.11 -12.60 -6.44
CA LEU A 49 0.41 -11.96 -5.23
C LEU A 49 1.93 -11.72 -5.29
N ALA A 50 2.70 -12.49 -6.04
CA ALA A 50 4.13 -12.18 -6.22
C ALA A 50 4.35 -11.04 -7.23
N SER A 51 3.43 -10.83 -8.16
CA SER A 51 3.57 -9.93 -9.32
C SER A 51 3.98 -8.49 -8.96
N PRO A 52 3.45 -7.85 -7.90
CA PRO A 52 3.92 -6.52 -7.52
C PRO A 52 5.41 -6.42 -7.18
N VAL A 53 6.05 -7.54 -6.84
CA VAL A 53 7.48 -7.61 -6.49
C VAL A 53 8.30 -8.24 -7.62
N THR A 54 7.77 -9.28 -8.28
CA THR A 54 8.52 -10.06 -9.28
C THR A 54 8.39 -9.53 -10.70
N ASP A 55 7.25 -8.92 -11.05
CA ASP A 55 6.99 -8.34 -12.37
C ASP A 55 6.12 -7.07 -12.26
N PRO A 56 6.64 -5.99 -11.65
CA PRO A 56 5.88 -4.77 -11.43
C PRO A 56 5.69 -3.99 -12.74
N ALA A 57 4.44 -3.66 -13.04
CA ALA A 57 4.05 -2.83 -14.18
C ALA A 57 4.37 -1.34 -13.99
N ILE A 58 4.41 -0.86 -12.73
CA ILE A 58 4.60 0.57 -12.42
C ILE A 58 5.95 0.83 -11.75
N PHE A 59 6.22 0.20 -10.61
CA PHE A 59 7.37 0.53 -9.78
C PHE A 59 8.46 -0.54 -9.89
N GLN A 60 9.37 -0.37 -10.85
CA GLN A 60 10.55 -1.21 -10.99
C GLN A 60 11.68 -0.70 -10.10
N VAL A 61 12.02 -1.48 -9.07
CA VAL A 61 13.14 -1.18 -8.17
C VAL A 61 14.37 -1.92 -8.67
N HIS A 62 15.33 -1.19 -9.23
CA HIS A 62 16.63 -1.71 -9.64
C HIS A 62 17.72 -1.10 -8.78
N VAL A 63 18.13 -1.83 -7.75
CA VAL A 63 19.29 -1.50 -6.91
C VAL A 63 20.44 -2.42 -7.31
N GLY A 64 21.68 -1.91 -7.28
CA GLY A 64 22.87 -2.68 -7.66
C GLY A 64 23.13 -3.94 -6.82
N ASN A 65 22.42 -4.12 -5.70
CA ASN A 65 22.43 -5.34 -4.90
C ASN A 65 21.02 -5.96 -4.86
N ASN A 66 20.91 -7.20 -5.36
CA ASN A 66 19.65 -7.93 -5.49
C ASN A 66 18.87 -8.07 -4.16
N ILE A 67 19.56 -8.25 -3.03
CA ILE A 67 18.90 -8.42 -1.72
C ILE A 67 18.20 -7.13 -1.31
N TRP A 68 18.90 -6.00 -1.47
CA TRP A 68 18.35 -4.68 -1.16
C TRP A 68 17.23 -4.29 -2.12
N SER A 69 17.35 -4.66 -3.39
CA SER A 69 16.29 -4.45 -4.37
C SER A 69 15.01 -5.17 -3.97
N MET A 70 15.12 -6.45 -3.55
CA MET A 70 13.96 -7.24 -3.13
C MET A 70 13.33 -6.70 -1.85
N PHE A 71 14.15 -6.30 -0.87
CA PHE A 71 13.65 -5.73 0.39
C PHE A 71 12.89 -4.42 0.17
N LEU A 72 13.44 -3.53 -0.66
CA LEU A 72 12.79 -2.27 -1.03
C LEU A 72 11.52 -2.50 -1.85
N ALA A 73 11.53 -3.46 -2.78
CA ALA A 73 10.35 -3.81 -3.56
C ALA A 73 9.20 -4.29 -2.67
N ILE A 74 9.47 -5.07 -1.61
CA ILE A 74 8.48 -5.49 -0.63
C ILE A 74 7.93 -4.29 0.15
N ILE A 75 8.79 -3.37 0.61
CA ILE A 75 8.34 -2.19 1.34
C ILE A 75 7.41 -1.34 0.48
N ILE A 76 7.84 -1.05 -0.75
CA ILE A 76 7.12 -0.19 -1.69
C ILE A 76 5.81 -0.84 -2.14
N SER A 77 5.83 -2.14 -2.41
CA SER A 77 4.68 -2.84 -3.02
C SER A 77 3.70 -3.39 -2.00
N TYR A 78 4.09 -3.56 -0.74
CA TYR A 78 3.24 -4.16 0.29
C TYR A 78 3.13 -3.34 1.56
N VAL A 79 4.25 -2.91 2.14
CA VAL A 79 4.24 -2.24 3.46
C VAL A 79 3.59 -0.86 3.37
N LEU A 80 3.98 -0.03 2.42
CA LEU A 80 3.42 1.32 2.24
C LEU A 80 1.92 1.27 1.84
N PRO A 81 1.49 0.44 0.88
CA PRO A 81 0.07 0.24 0.58
C PRO A 81 -0.75 -0.20 1.80
N THR A 82 -0.23 -1.16 2.58
CA THR A 82 -0.90 -1.64 3.79
C THR A 82 -1.00 -0.55 4.84
N PHE A 83 0.09 0.21 5.04
CA PHE A 83 0.09 1.36 5.94
C PHE A 83 -0.97 2.39 5.56
N PHE A 84 -1.15 2.67 4.27
CA PHE A 84 -2.21 3.56 3.79
C PHE A 84 -3.60 3.04 4.18
N CYS A 85 -3.91 1.76 3.93
CA CYS A 85 -5.20 1.17 4.28
C CYS A 85 -5.49 1.24 5.78
N VAL A 86 -4.52 0.83 6.61
CA VAL A 86 -4.66 0.83 8.07
C VAL A 86 -4.79 2.25 8.61
N SER A 87 -3.97 3.18 8.13
CA SER A 87 -4.04 4.58 8.54
C SER A 87 -5.36 5.23 8.14
N THR A 88 -5.87 4.93 6.94
CA THR A 88 -7.17 5.43 6.47
C THR A 88 -8.31 4.91 7.35
N TYR A 89 -8.25 3.64 7.75
CA TYR A 89 -9.23 3.06 8.67
C TYR A 89 -9.28 3.81 10.01
N PHE A 90 -8.12 4.03 10.64
CA PHE A 90 -8.04 4.75 11.92
C PHE A 90 -8.44 6.23 11.80
N LEU A 91 -8.02 6.90 10.72
CA LEU A 91 -8.42 8.30 10.46
C LEU A 91 -9.93 8.43 10.29
N LYS A 92 -10.56 7.47 9.60
CA LYS A 92 -12.02 7.43 9.46
C LYS A 92 -12.70 7.24 10.81
N GLN A 93 -12.18 6.36 11.66
CA GLN A 93 -12.73 6.11 12.99
C GLN A 93 -12.63 7.38 13.87
N ASP A 94 -11.45 8.00 13.93
CA ASP A 94 -11.23 9.24 14.71
C ASP A 94 -12.13 10.39 14.24
N TYR A 95 -12.33 10.51 12.93
CA TYR A 95 -13.24 11.49 12.33
C TYR A 95 -14.70 11.25 12.75
N LEU A 96 -15.16 9.99 12.73
CA LEU A 96 -16.52 9.63 13.14
C LEU A 96 -16.73 9.87 14.63
N GLU A 97 -15.80 9.46 15.49
CA GLU A 97 -15.88 9.67 16.95
C GLU A 97 -15.93 11.16 17.30
N THR A 98 -15.12 11.98 16.63
CA THR A 98 -15.11 13.44 16.83
C THR A 98 -16.42 14.09 16.37
N HIS A 99 -17.01 13.61 15.27
CA HIS A 99 -18.27 14.13 14.72
C HIS A 99 -19.54 13.61 15.40
N GLU A 100 -19.52 12.41 15.97
CA GLU A 100 -20.60 11.92 16.83
C GLU A 100 -20.62 12.71 18.14
N ASN A 101 -19.47 12.88 18.81
CA ASN A 101 -19.39 13.66 20.05
C ASN A 101 -19.82 15.13 19.87
N SER A 102 -19.58 15.73 18.70
CA SER A 102 -20.03 17.10 18.42
C SER A 102 -21.52 17.20 18.09
N ARG A 103 -22.21 16.11 17.72
CA ARG A 103 -23.69 16.09 17.60
C ARG A 103 -24.40 16.04 18.96
N PHE A 104 -23.79 15.47 19.99
CA PHE A 104 -24.39 15.36 21.32
C PHE A 104 -24.10 16.56 22.25
N LEU A 105 -23.28 17.51 21.79
CA LEU A 105 -22.93 18.74 22.52
C LEU A 105 -23.82 19.95 22.16
N HIS A 106 -24.93 19.73 21.44
CA HIS A 106 -25.88 20.77 21.03
C HIS A 106 -27.22 20.66 21.74
#